data_AF-A0A1H6TCG6-F1
#
_entry.id   AF-A0A1H6TCG6-F1
#
_cell.length_a   1.000
_cell.length_b   1.000
_cell.length_c   1.000
_cell.angle_alpha   90.00
_cell.angle_beta   90.00
_cell.angle_gamma   90.00
#
_symmetry.space_group_name_H-M   'P 1'
#
loop_
_entity.id
_entity.type
_entity.pdbx_description
1 polymer ?
#
loop_
_entity_poly.entity_id
_entity_poly.type
_entity_poly.pdbx_seq_one_letter_code
_entity_poly.pdbx_strand_id
1 'polypeptide(L)'
;MQTFLPFADFRESAAALDTSRLGKQRVEALQVLRALVIPEYGWQQHPAVRMWMGHVPALTMYGLAMADEWMKRGHPDNTRDNIAEFAPQAAHPDYASRIIMPPWLGHEDLHLSHRSKLIGKDPKFYTQLFPGTEEKLEYIWPEPKHEFHPEDPEDDALLILRANVEDQRPEQLTVVSMPPHGKAKAAVADPDEYQFVYAEEKSRRQVGGPKKRPVVQREKKPTRKRQAQEQAFSTLPGKTELAIPFDDGKTFAVGLIQGRPITVDGRFARNFEVTNVIKRSDFDYPALLQDPRVFFPVPAPAQ
;
A
#
# COMPACT_ATOMS: atom_id res chain seq x y z
N MET A 1 5.89 7.72 -8.06
CA MET A 1 6.29 6.36 -7.69
C MET A 1 7.59 6.03 -8.41
N GLN A 2 8.71 5.97 -7.70
CA GLN A 2 10.00 5.50 -8.23
C GLN A 2 10.86 4.98 -7.06
N THR A 3 11.96 4.28 -7.36
CA THR A 3 12.99 3.96 -6.36
C THR A 3 14.29 4.71 -6.68
N PHE A 4 15.08 5.02 -5.65
CA PHE A 4 16.39 5.67 -5.82
C PHE A 4 17.49 4.74 -5.34
N LEU A 5 18.29 4.24 -6.28
CA LEU A 5 19.39 3.31 -6.04
C LEU A 5 20.71 3.93 -6.55
N PRO A 6 21.20 5.03 -5.94
CA PRO A 6 22.51 5.56 -6.30
C PRO A 6 23.67 4.61 -5.95
N PHE A 7 23.44 3.61 -5.11
CA PHE A 7 24.43 2.59 -4.73
C PHE A 7 23.81 1.19 -4.69
N ALA A 8 24.66 0.17 -4.75
CA ALA A 8 24.23 -1.22 -4.65
C ALA A 8 23.75 -1.57 -3.23
N ASP A 9 24.32 -0.93 -2.20
CA ASP A 9 23.86 -1.09 -0.82
C ASP A 9 22.66 -0.17 -0.54
N PHE A 10 21.60 -0.75 0.03
CA PHE A 10 20.37 -0.02 0.30
C PHE A 10 20.51 0.99 1.44
N ARG A 11 21.37 0.74 2.43
CA ARG A 11 21.62 1.67 3.54
C ARG A 11 22.46 2.85 3.06
N GLU A 12 23.46 2.59 2.22
CA GLU A 12 24.24 3.64 1.55
C GLU A 12 23.35 4.50 0.66
N SER A 13 22.46 3.85 -0.13
CA SER A 13 21.46 4.55 -0.92
C SER A 13 20.55 5.44 -0.07
N ALA A 14 20.05 4.94 1.07
CA ALA A 14 19.20 5.72 1.98
C ALA A 14 19.95 6.91 2.60
N ALA A 15 21.18 6.68 3.08
CA ALA A 15 22.02 7.71 3.69
C ALA A 15 22.35 8.84 2.71
N ALA A 16 22.52 8.53 1.43
CA ALA A 16 22.82 9.50 0.38
C ALA A 16 21.64 10.40 0.00
N LEU A 17 20.40 10.05 0.35
CA LEU A 17 19.24 10.87 0.01
C LEU A 17 19.10 12.07 0.94
N ASP A 18 18.73 13.22 0.38
CA ASP A 18 18.22 14.35 1.16
C ASP A 18 16.90 13.98 1.86
N THR A 19 16.56 14.71 2.91
CA THR A 19 15.38 14.45 3.76
C THR A 19 14.07 14.40 2.97
N SER A 20 13.87 15.25 1.95
CA SER A 20 12.62 15.27 1.18
C SER A 20 12.45 14.00 0.36
N ARG A 21 13.52 13.55 -0.31
CA ARG A 21 13.50 12.34 -1.14
C ARG A 21 13.46 11.08 -0.29
N LEU A 22 14.21 11.03 0.81
CA LEU A 22 14.15 9.93 1.78
C LEU A 22 12.73 9.75 2.34
N GLY A 23 12.09 10.85 2.77
CA GLY A 23 10.71 10.80 3.27
C GLY A 23 9.72 10.23 2.25
N LYS A 24 9.86 10.61 0.98
CA LYS A 24 9.04 10.04 -0.10
C LYS A 24 9.36 8.58 -0.39
N GLN A 25 10.63 8.17 -0.32
CA GLN A 25 11.04 6.80 -0.66
C GLN A 25 10.44 5.73 0.24
N ARG A 26 10.18 6.03 1.51
CA ARG A 26 9.48 5.12 2.42
C ARG A 26 8.07 4.79 1.93
N VAL A 27 7.32 5.83 1.56
CA VAL A 27 5.96 5.70 1.03
C VAL A 27 5.96 5.06 -0.36
N GLU A 28 6.85 5.50 -1.25
CA GLU A 28 6.93 4.93 -2.61
C GLU A 28 7.37 3.46 -2.59
N ALA A 29 8.29 3.06 -1.72
CA ALA A 29 8.67 1.64 -1.55
C ALA A 29 7.47 0.79 -1.12
N LEU A 30 6.70 1.25 -0.13
CA LEU A 30 5.47 0.58 0.29
C LEU A 30 4.43 0.49 -0.84
N GLN A 31 4.30 1.54 -1.66
CA GLN A 31 3.41 1.50 -2.81
C GLN A 31 3.88 0.51 -3.90
N VAL A 32 5.18 0.38 -4.14
CA VAL A 32 5.72 -0.62 -5.07
C VAL A 32 5.48 -2.03 -4.53
N LEU A 33 5.70 -2.26 -3.23
CA LEU A 33 5.38 -3.55 -2.58
C LEU A 33 3.90 -3.92 -2.75
N ARG A 34 3.00 -2.98 -2.48
CA ARG A 34 1.55 -3.15 -2.71
C ARG A 34 1.23 -3.42 -4.18
N ALA A 35 1.86 -2.71 -5.11
CA ALA A 35 1.65 -2.94 -6.54
C ALA A 35 2.08 -4.34 -6.99
N LEU A 36 3.15 -4.90 -6.39
CA LEU A 36 3.64 -6.24 -6.71
C LEU A 36 2.76 -7.36 -6.16
N VAL A 37 2.06 -7.12 -5.04
CA VAL A 37 1.45 -8.18 -4.24
C VAL A 37 -0.07 -8.11 -4.17
N ILE A 38 -0.65 -6.91 -4.22
CA ILE A 38 -2.09 -6.71 -4.02
C ILE A 38 -2.79 -6.69 -5.38
N PRO A 39 -3.79 -7.57 -5.60
CA PRO A 39 -4.57 -7.59 -6.83
C PRO A 39 -5.22 -6.24 -7.11
N GLU A 40 -5.29 -5.89 -8.40
CA GLU A 40 -5.89 -4.64 -8.88
C GLU A 40 -5.30 -3.32 -8.33
N TYR A 41 -4.18 -3.37 -7.60
CA TYR A 41 -3.52 -2.17 -7.09
C TYR A 41 -2.99 -1.31 -8.24
N GLY A 42 -2.94 0.01 -8.03
CA GLY A 42 -2.47 0.93 -9.06
C GLY A 42 -0.99 0.71 -9.42
N TRP A 43 -0.60 1.15 -10.62
CA TRP A 43 0.81 1.24 -11.05
C TRP A 43 1.54 -0.08 -11.32
N GLN A 44 0.82 -1.20 -11.41
CA GLN A 44 1.40 -2.52 -11.76
C GLN A 44 2.23 -2.51 -13.05
N GLN A 45 1.89 -1.63 -14.00
CA GLN A 45 2.60 -1.46 -15.28
C GLN A 45 3.72 -0.42 -15.25
N HIS A 46 3.99 0.20 -14.10
CA HIS A 46 5.04 1.22 -13.98
C HIS A 46 6.44 0.58 -14.10
N PRO A 47 7.39 1.15 -14.86
CA PRO A 47 8.71 0.56 -15.06
C PRO A 47 9.46 0.25 -13.75
N ALA A 48 9.39 1.17 -12.79
CA ALA A 48 9.99 0.94 -11.47
C ALA A 48 9.33 -0.23 -10.71
N VAL A 49 8.04 -0.52 -10.92
CA VAL A 49 7.38 -1.69 -10.31
C VAL A 49 7.81 -2.96 -11.04
N ARG A 50 7.77 -2.95 -12.37
CA ARG A 50 8.18 -4.06 -13.22
C ARG A 50 9.62 -4.52 -12.90
N MET A 51 10.55 -3.60 -12.71
CA MET A 51 11.95 -3.90 -12.32
C MET A 51 12.08 -4.78 -11.07
N TRP A 52 11.17 -4.65 -10.11
CA TRP A 52 11.19 -5.39 -8.83
C TRP A 52 10.37 -6.69 -8.84
N MET A 53 9.73 -7.06 -9.95
CA MET A 53 8.97 -8.32 -10.05
C MET A 53 9.86 -9.53 -9.77
N GLY A 54 9.41 -10.42 -8.88
CA GLY A 54 10.17 -11.57 -8.40
C GLY A 54 11.13 -11.27 -7.23
N HIS A 55 11.22 -10.02 -6.77
CA HIS A 55 12.19 -9.59 -5.75
C HIS A 55 11.54 -8.85 -4.56
N VAL A 56 10.32 -9.25 -4.16
CA VAL A 56 9.59 -8.65 -3.01
C VAL A 56 10.43 -8.60 -1.72
N PRO A 57 11.16 -9.66 -1.31
CA PRO A 57 12.00 -9.58 -0.11
C PRO A 57 13.15 -8.56 -0.22
N ALA A 58 13.78 -8.43 -1.39
CA ALA A 58 14.84 -7.45 -1.59
C ALA A 58 14.30 -6.01 -1.59
N LEU A 59 13.14 -5.77 -2.21
CA LEU A 59 12.45 -4.48 -2.13
C LEU A 59 12.01 -4.17 -0.68
N THR A 60 11.64 -5.18 0.10
CA THR A 60 11.34 -5.02 1.52
C THR A 60 12.58 -4.55 2.28
N MET A 61 13.77 -5.14 2.03
CA MET A 61 15.03 -4.66 2.61
C MET A 61 15.32 -3.20 2.21
N TYR A 62 15.09 -2.84 0.95
CA TYR A 62 15.21 -1.47 0.47
C TYR A 62 14.29 -0.51 1.24
N GLY A 63 13.00 -0.83 1.35
CA GLY A 63 12.02 -0.02 2.08
C GLY A 63 12.38 0.13 3.57
N LEU A 64 12.81 -0.96 4.21
CA LEU A 64 13.27 -0.94 5.60
C LEU A 64 14.52 -0.06 5.76
N ALA A 65 15.47 -0.08 4.84
CA ALA A 65 16.65 0.80 4.89
C ALA A 65 16.26 2.30 4.82
N MET A 66 15.27 2.64 3.99
CA MET A 66 14.75 4.02 3.90
C MET A 66 14.03 4.43 5.20
N ALA A 67 13.22 3.54 5.78
CA ALA A 67 12.52 3.78 7.04
C ALA A 67 13.49 3.91 8.22
N ASP A 68 14.47 3.00 8.32
CA ASP A 68 15.49 3.00 9.37
C ASP A 68 16.33 4.29 9.34
N GLU A 69 16.79 4.74 8.16
CA GLU A 69 17.56 5.98 8.03
C GLU A 69 16.70 7.21 8.35
N TRP A 70 15.41 7.21 8.00
CA TRP A 70 14.48 8.29 8.36
C TRP A 70 14.28 8.41 9.87
N MET A 71 14.04 7.29 10.55
CA MET A 71 13.92 7.25 12.01
C MET A 71 15.23 7.65 12.68
N LYS A 72 16.37 7.20 12.14
CA LYS A 72 17.71 7.56 12.64
C LYS A 72 17.96 9.07 12.55
N ARG A 73 17.35 9.78 11.59
CA ARG A 73 17.36 11.25 11.49
C ARG A 73 16.41 11.94 12.47
N GLY A 74 15.70 11.19 13.32
CA GLY A 74 14.82 11.72 14.36
C GLY A 74 13.40 12.00 13.90
N HIS A 75 12.98 11.45 12.77
CA HIS A 75 11.62 11.63 12.25
C HIS A 75 10.71 10.44 12.59
N PRO A 76 9.42 10.66 12.93
CA PRO A 76 8.47 9.57 13.15
C PRO A 76 8.17 8.80 11.85
N ASP A 77 7.89 7.51 11.97
CA ASP A 77 7.59 6.61 10.86
C ASP A 77 6.38 5.72 11.16
N ASN A 78 5.51 5.52 10.17
CA ASN A 78 4.35 4.62 10.17
C ASN A 78 4.33 3.67 8.96
N THR A 79 5.43 3.63 8.19
CA THR A 79 5.54 2.80 6.99
C THR A 79 6.28 1.51 7.26
N ARG A 80 7.20 1.50 8.22
CA ARG A 80 8.15 0.41 8.47
C ARG A 80 7.47 -0.90 8.80
N ASP A 81 6.49 -0.88 9.71
CA ASP A 81 5.77 -2.09 10.12
C ASP A 81 4.95 -2.64 8.95
N ASN A 82 4.29 -1.76 8.18
CA ASN A 82 3.59 -2.12 6.95
C ASN A 82 4.55 -2.70 5.89
N ILE A 83 5.76 -2.18 5.76
CA ILE A 83 6.78 -2.70 4.84
C ILE A 83 7.22 -4.09 5.29
N ALA A 84 7.45 -4.29 6.59
CA ALA A 84 7.94 -5.56 7.13
C ALA A 84 7.00 -6.75 6.87
N GLU A 85 5.68 -6.52 6.80
CA GLU A 85 4.69 -7.57 6.52
C GLU A 85 4.89 -8.27 5.16
N PHE A 86 5.49 -7.59 4.17
CA PHE A 86 5.70 -8.16 2.83
C PHE A 86 6.79 -9.22 2.78
N ALA A 87 7.74 -9.16 3.72
CA ALA A 87 8.76 -10.19 3.88
C ALA A 87 9.34 -10.11 5.30
N PRO A 88 8.69 -10.73 6.30
CA PRO A 88 9.18 -10.71 7.69
C PRO A 88 10.62 -11.21 7.83
N GLN A 89 11.02 -12.18 6.99
CA GLN A 89 12.38 -12.69 6.89
C GLN A 89 13.41 -11.63 6.47
N ALA A 90 13.01 -10.58 5.74
CA ALA A 90 13.89 -9.48 5.35
C ALA A 90 14.25 -8.56 6.52
N ALA A 91 13.41 -8.52 7.56
CA ALA A 91 13.69 -7.78 8.78
C ALA A 91 14.58 -8.56 9.76
N HIS A 92 14.78 -9.87 9.54
CA HIS A 92 15.54 -10.74 10.46
C HIS A 92 17.00 -10.89 9.99
N PRO A 93 18.01 -10.53 10.81
CA PRO A 93 19.42 -10.53 10.41
C PRO A 93 19.91 -11.85 9.83
N ASP A 94 19.51 -12.98 10.44
CA ASP A 94 19.93 -14.32 10.01
C ASP A 94 19.40 -14.74 8.63
N TYR A 95 18.29 -14.15 8.19
CA TYR A 95 17.64 -14.48 6.93
C TYR A 95 17.93 -13.47 5.82
N ALA A 96 18.27 -12.22 6.18
CA ALA A 96 18.60 -11.18 5.22
C ALA A 96 19.72 -11.59 4.25
N SER A 97 20.74 -12.32 4.74
CA SER A 97 21.85 -12.81 3.91
C SER A 97 21.46 -13.89 2.90
N ARG A 98 20.30 -14.53 3.06
CA ARG A 98 19.77 -15.59 2.17
C ARG A 98 18.81 -15.05 1.12
N ILE A 99 18.47 -13.76 1.17
CA ILE A 99 17.58 -13.13 0.21
C ILE A 99 18.28 -13.01 -1.14
N ILE A 100 17.61 -13.50 -2.18
CA ILE A 100 18.09 -13.40 -3.56
C ILE A 100 17.93 -11.94 -4.02
N MET A 101 19.07 -11.29 -4.25
CA MET A 101 19.10 -9.92 -4.77
C MET A 101 18.76 -9.88 -6.27
N PRO A 102 18.17 -8.78 -6.76
CA PRO A 102 17.98 -8.58 -8.19
C PRO A 102 19.31 -8.63 -8.94
N PRO A 103 19.39 -9.30 -10.11
CA PRO A 103 20.65 -9.46 -10.83
C PRO A 103 21.22 -8.13 -11.34
N TRP A 104 20.38 -7.11 -11.50
CA TRP A 104 20.76 -5.76 -11.92
C TRP A 104 21.34 -4.91 -10.77
N LEU A 105 21.21 -5.34 -9.52
CA LEU A 105 21.75 -4.61 -8.38
C LEU A 105 23.28 -4.73 -8.38
N GLY A 106 23.99 -3.60 -8.42
CA GLY A 106 25.43 -3.56 -8.63
C GLY A 106 25.86 -3.26 -10.07
N HIS A 107 24.91 -3.20 -11.02
CA HIS A 107 25.23 -2.72 -12.36
C HIS A 107 25.46 -1.20 -12.33
N GLU A 108 26.65 -0.76 -12.74
CA GLU A 108 27.06 0.63 -12.58
C GLU A 108 26.24 1.60 -13.45
N ASP A 109 25.78 1.18 -14.63
CA ASP A 109 24.92 1.98 -15.50
C ASP A 109 23.58 2.32 -14.83
N LEU A 110 22.97 1.35 -14.15
CA LEU A 110 21.80 1.56 -13.32
C LEU A 110 22.09 2.63 -12.27
N HIS A 111 23.11 2.43 -11.43
CA HIS A 111 23.42 3.34 -10.34
C HIS A 111 23.75 4.76 -10.83
N LEU A 112 24.51 4.89 -11.92
CA LEU A 112 24.80 6.16 -12.58
C LEU A 112 23.54 6.87 -13.07
N SER A 113 22.59 6.14 -13.68
CA SER A 113 21.33 6.74 -14.12
C SER A 113 20.53 7.32 -12.95
N HIS A 114 20.51 6.63 -11.79
CA HIS A 114 19.84 7.12 -10.59
C HIS A 114 20.56 8.32 -9.96
N ARG A 115 21.90 8.29 -9.87
CA ARG A 115 22.72 9.45 -9.42
C ARG A 115 22.48 10.68 -10.31
N SER A 116 22.51 10.50 -11.62
CA SER A 116 22.26 11.55 -12.62
C SER A 116 20.88 12.19 -12.45
N LYS A 117 19.84 11.39 -12.23
CA LYS A 117 18.49 11.90 -11.96
C LYS A 117 18.38 12.59 -10.60
N LEU A 118 19.08 12.12 -9.57
CA LEU A 118 19.16 12.81 -8.28
C LEU A 118 19.82 14.19 -8.39
N ILE A 119 20.93 14.31 -9.13
CA ILE A 119 21.58 15.59 -9.46
C ILE A 119 20.57 16.53 -10.14
N GLY A 120 19.85 16.06 -11.15
CA GLY A 120 18.82 16.87 -11.81
C GLY A 120 17.68 17.31 -10.89
N LYS A 121 17.45 16.62 -9.78
CA LYS A 121 16.42 16.95 -8.80
C LYS A 121 16.91 17.98 -7.78
N ASP A 122 18.15 17.91 -7.32
CA ASP A 122 18.78 18.93 -6.46
C ASP A 122 20.29 19.01 -6.73
N PRO A 123 20.71 19.86 -7.68
CA PRO A 123 22.11 19.94 -8.08
C PRO A 123 23.03 20.36 -6.93
N LYS A 124 22.57 21.24 -6.04
CA LYS A 124 23.42 21.74 -4.94
C LYS A 124 23.78 20.64 -3.95
N PHE A 125 22.82 19.78 -3.65
CA PHE A 125 23.02 18.68 -2.71
C PHE A 125 23.80 17.52 -3.36
N TYR A 126 23.39 17.09 -4.55
CA TYR A 126 23.87 15.83 -5.12
C TYR A 126 25.15 15.94 -5.95
N THR A 127 25.48 17.08 -6.55
CA THR A 127 26.76 17.23 -7.29
C THR A 127 27.97 17.06 -6.36
N GLN A 128 27.84 17.45 -5.09
CA GLN A 128 28.89 17.25 -4.08
C GLN A 128 29.03 15.78 -3.67
N LEU A 129 27.91 15.04 -3.63
CA LEU A 129 27.88 13.62 -3.24
C LEU A 129 28.28 12.69 -4.39
N PHE A 130 28.03 13.06 -5.64
CA PHE A 130 28.29 12.23 -6.82
C PHE A 130 29.24 12.94 -7.81
N PRO A 131 30.46 13.28 -7.40
CA PRO A 131 31.40 14.00 -8.25
C PRO A 131 31.72 13.20 -9.52
N GLY A 132 31.70 13.88 -10.67
CA GLY A 132 32.03 13.27 -11.97
C GLY A 132 30.92 12.42 -12.59
N THR A 133 29.73 12.34 -11.99
CA THR A 133 28.58 11.67 -12.61
C THR A 133 28.05 12.49 -13.79
N GLU A 134 27.86 11.85 -14.94
CA GLU A 134 27.26 12.47 -16.11
C GLU A 134 25.81 12.90 -15.83
N GLU A 135 25.47 14.15 -16.13
CA GLU A 135 24.13 14.68 -15.92
C GLU A 135 23.19 14.35 -17.09
N LYS A 136 21.88 14.34 -16.81
CA LYS A 136 20.80 14.18 -17.82
C LYS A 136 20.76 12.83 -18.52
N LEU A 137 21.36 11.79 -17.94
CA LEU A 137 21.14 10.41 -18.36
C LEU A 137 19.66 10.06 -18.25
N GLU A 138 19.20 9.13 -19.08
CA GLU A 138 17.87 8.53 -18.93
C GLU A 138 17.84 7.51 -17.80
N TYR A 139 16.68 7.37 -17.14
CA TYR A 139 16.54 6.32 -16.13
C TYR A 139 16.68 4.96 -16.79
N ILE A 140 17.46 4.08 -16.17
CA ILE A 140 17.48 2.67 -16.52
C ILE A 140 16.51 1.96 -15.57
N TRP A 141 15.49 1.33 -16.14
CA TRP A 141 14.59 0.42 -15.43
C TRP A 141 14.70 -0.95 -16.10
N PRO A 142 15.48 -1.88 -15.56
CA PRO A 142 15.58 -3.25 -16.07
C PRO A 142 14.20 -3.89 -16.19
N GLU A 143 13.96 -4.55 -17.33
CA GLU A 143 12.75 -5.33 -17.53
C GLU A 143 12.81 -6.61 -16.67
N PRO A 144 11.66 -7.06 -16.14
CA PRO A 144 11.62 -8.27 -15.35
C PRO A 144 11.89 -9.50 -16.21
N LYS A 145 12.50 -10.51 -15.60
CA LYS A 145 12.68 -11.82 -16.24
C LYS A 145 11.33 -12.48 -16.57
N HIS A 146 10.34 -12.28 -15.70
CA HIS A 146 8.99 -12.80 -15.82
C HIS A 146 8.00 -11.73 -15.33
N GLU A 147 6.93 -11.52 -16.09
CA GLU A 147 5.83 -10.65 -15.65
C GLU A 147 4.89 -11.43 -14.75
N PHE A 148 4.62 -10.87 -13.57
CA PHE A 148 3.66 -11.41 -12.62
C PHE A 148 2.62 -10.34 -12.31
N HIS A 149 1.35 -10.73 -12.39
CA HIS A 149 0.24 -9.89 -11.98
C HIS A 149 -0.45 -10.56 -10.79
N PRO A 150 -0.58 -9.88 -9.63
CA PRO A 150 -1.25 -10.47 -8.50
C PRO A 150 -2.75 -10.62 -8.81
N GLU A 151 -3.27 -11.80 -8.50
CA GLU A 151 -4.67 -12.19 -8.69
C GLU A 151 -5.29 -12.53 -7.34
N ASP A 152 -6.61 -12.39 -7.25
CA ASP A 152 -7.35 -12.81 -6.07
C ASP A 152 -7.25 -14.34 -5.92
N PRO A 153 -7.19 -14.88 -4.69
CA PRO A 153 -7.18 -16.33 -4.47
C PRO A 153 -8.45 -16.97 -5.05
N GLU A 154 -8.29 -18.07 -5.78
CA GLU A 154 -9.40 -18.79 -6.43
C GLU A 154 -10.15 -19.71 -5.44
N ASP A 155 -9.41 -20.40 -4.55
CA ASP A 155 -9.94 -21.37 -3.60
C ASP A 155 -9.62 -20.99 -2.14
N ASP A 156 -10.39 -21.51 -1.19
CA ASP A 156 -10.22 -21.35 0.26
C ASP A 156 -9.99 -19.90 0.72
N ALA A 157 -10.74 -18.97 0.11
CA ALA A 157 -10.64 -17.55 0.39
C ALA A 157 -11.57 -17.12 1.55
N LEU A 158 -11.01 -16.37 2.49
CA LEU A 158 -11.75 -15.61 3.48
C LEU A 158 -12.05 -14.21 2.92
N LEU A 159 -13.34 -13.86 2.88
CA LEU A 159 -13.77 -12.57 2.35
C LEU A 159 -13.68 -11.48 3.42
N ILE A 160 -12.85 -10.48 3.19
CA ILE A 160 -12.74 -9.31 4.06
C ILE A 160 -13.79 -8.27 3.67
N LEU A 161 -14.54 -7.77 4.66
CA LEU A 161 -15.44 -6.63 4.49
C LEU A 161 -15.08 -5.53 5.50
N ARG A 162 -14.58 -4.39 5.00
CA ARG A 162 -14.37 -3.17 5.79
C ARG A 162 -15.71 -2.47 6.05
N ALA A 163 -16.47 -2.99 7.02
CA ALA A 163 -17.74 -2.41 7.47
C ALA A 163 -17.52 -1.25 8.46
N ASN A 164 -18.54 -0.40 8.63
CA ASN A 164 -18.55 0.54 9.75
C ASN A 164 -19.05 -0.20 11.00
N VAL A 165 -18.15 -0.40 11.96
CA VAL A 165 -18.40 -1.14 13.22
C VAL A 165 -18.12 -0.27 14.45
N GLU A 166 -18.11 1.06 14.28
CA GLU A 166 -17.89 2.02 15.37
C GLU A 166 -18.78 1.68 16.58
N ASP A 167 -18.18 1.72 17.77
CA ASP A 167 -18.78 1.46 19.10
C ASP A 167 -19.21 0.00 19.40
N GLN A 168 -19.00 -0.96 18.50
CA GLN A 168 -19.33 -2.37 18.74
C GLN A 168 -18.10 -3.20 19.13
N ARG A 169 -18.29 -4.19 20.01
CA ARG A 169 -17.26 -5.22 20.23
C ARG A 169 -17.36 -6.29 19.14
N PRO A 170 -16.23 -6.91 18.73
CA PRO A 170 -16.20 -7.93 17.68
C PRO A 170 -17.28 -9.01 17.85
N GLU A 171 -17.46 -9.53 19.06
CA GLU A 171 -18.41 -10.61 19.38
C GLU A 171 -19.89 -10.18 19.39
N GLN A 172 -20.18 -8.87 19.35
CA GLN A 172 -21.54 -8.33 19.39
C GLN A 172 -22.06 -7.95 18.00
N LEU A 173 -21.24 -8.12 16.96
CA LEU A 173 -21.59 -7.76 15.60
C LEU A 173 -22.67 -8.71 15.06
N THR A 174 -23.87 -8.17 14.81
CA THR A 174 -25.03 -8.95 14.34
C THR A 174 -25.48 -8.59 12.94
N VAL A 175 -25.00 -7.47 12.40
CA VAL A 175 -25.37 -6.96 11.09
C VAL A 175 -24.13 -6.36 10.43
N VAL A 176 -23.95 -6.66 9.15
CA VAL A 176 -22.88 -6.08 8.32
C VAL A 176 -23.46 -5.41 7.09
N SER A 177 -22.85 -4.29 6.72
CA SER A 177 -23.18 -3.55 5.51
C SER A 177 -21.92 -2.93 4.92
N MET A 178 -21.94 -2.71 3.61
CA MET A 178 -20.88 -1.95 2.99
C MET A 178 -20.98 -0.46 3.39
N PRO A 179 -19.85 0.20 3.68
CA PRO A 179 -19.82 1.62 4.00
C PRO A 179 -20.35 2.46 2.82
N PRO A 180 -20.81 3.69 3.06
CA PRO A 180 -21.25 4.55 1.98
C PRO A 180 -20.11 4.85 1.01
N HIS A 181 -20.43 4.84 -0.27
CA HIS A 181 -19.55 5.43 -1.29
C HIS A 181 -19.44 6.97 -1.12
N GLY A 182 -18.27 7.51 -1.43
CA GLY A 182 -17.92 8.91 -1.15
C GLY A 182 -17.13 9.04 0.15
N LYS A 183 -16.37 10.13 0.30
CA LYS A 183 -15.57 10.32 1.51
C LYS A 183 -16.52 10.53 2.70
N ALA A 184 -16.52 9.62 3.66
CA ALA A 184 -16.88 10.00 5.02
C ALA A 184 -15.98 11.17 5.45
N LYS A 185 -16.47 12.08 6.30
CA LYS A 185 -15.56 12.99 7.02
C LYS A 185 -14.57 12.07 7.73
N ALA A 186 -13.29 12.15 7.38
CA ALA A 186 -12.27 11.37 8.05
C ALA A 186 -12.40 11.63 9.57
N ALA A 187 -12.71 10.59 10.34
CA ALA A 187 -12.14 10.49 11.68
C ALA A 187 -10.62 10.61 11.47
N VAL A 188 -9.97 11.43 12.30
CA VAL A 188 -8.59 11.92 12.15
C VAL A 188 -7.72 10.88 11.45
N ALA A 189 -7.52 11.09 10.15
CA ALA A 189 -6.65 10.24 9.36
C ALA A 189 -5.26 10.27 10.01
N ASP A 190 -4.61 9.11 10.08
CA ASP A 190 -3.17 9.04 10.22
C ASP A 190 -2.58 10.06 9.22
N PRO A 191 -1.80 11.07 9.68
CA PRO A 191 -1.33 12.15 8.83
C PRO A 191 -0.54 11.69 7.59
N ASP A 192 -0.12 10.42 7.51
CA ASP A 192 0.52 9.85 6.32
C ASP A 192 -0.33 8.84 5.52
N GLU A 193 -1.63 8.67 5.81
CA GLU A 193 -2.55 7.99 4.87
C GLU A 193 -2.84 8.92 3.67
N TYR A 194 -1.83 9.03 2.80
CA TYR A 194 -1.81 9.96 1.69
C TYR A 194 -2.83 9.54 0.62
N GLN A 195 -3.97 10.22 0.59
CA GLN A 195 -4.94 10.09 -0.49
C GLN A 195 -4.39 10.63 -1.82
N PHE A 196 -4.54 9.83 -2.88
CA PHE A 196 -4.17 10.14 -4.26
C PHE A 196 -4.54 11.56 -4.70
N VAL A 197 -3.54 12.43 -4.80
CA VAL A 197 -3.60 13.68 -5.57
C VAL A 197 -2.26 13.82 -6.30
N TYR A 198 -2.29 13.74 -7.64
CA TYR A 198 -1.18 14.21 -8.46
C TYR A 198 -0.99 15.71 -8.18
N ALA A 199 0.12 16.08 -7.57
CA ALA A 199 0.67 17.41 -7.76
C ALA A 199 1.54 17.35 -9.01
N GLU A 200 0.98 17.68 -10.17
CA GLU A 200 1.82 18.12 -11.28
C GLU A 200 2.58 19.36 -10.79
N GLU A 201 3.91 19.32 -10.82
CA GLU A 201 4.79 20.47 -10.54
C GLU A 201 4.72 21.49 -11.67
N LYS A 202 3.53 22.06 -11.89
CA LYS A 202 3.33 23.27 -12.70
C LYS A 202 2.25 24.16 -12.08
N SER A 203 2.59 24.83 -10.98
CA SER A 203 2.02 26.17 -10.74
C SER A 203 2.91 27.00 -9.81
N ARG A 204 3.56 28.02 -10.39
CA ARG A 204 3.91 29.23 -9.63
C ARG A 204 2.58 29.78 -9.09
N ARG A 205 2.33 29.65 -7.78
CA ARG A 205 1.20 30.33 -7.15
C ARG A 205 1.40 31.83 -7.28
N GLN A 206 0.63 32.49 -8.15
CA GLN A 206 0.40 33.93 -8.05
C GLN A 206 -0.43 34.17 -6.79
N VAL A 207 0.14 34.91 -5.84
CA VAL A 207 -0.55 35.40 -4.64
C VAL A 207 -1.43 36.58 -5.08
N GLY A 208 -2.76 36.46 -4.94
CA GLY A 208 -3.67 37.61 -5.12
C GLY A 208 -4.99 37.40 -5.89
N GLY A 209 -5.51 36.17 -6.04
CA GLY A 209 -6.81 35.94 -6.67
C GLY A 209 -7.99 35.92 -5.67
N PRO A 210 -9.20 36.38 -6.06
CA PRO A 210 -10.37 36.43 -5.17
C PRO A 210 -10.78 35.04 -4.66
N LYS A 211 -11.18 34.95 -3.38
CA LYS A 211 -11.64 33.70 -2.74
C LYS A 211 -12.80 33.08 -3.55
N LYS A 212 -12.55 31.91 -4.15
CA LYS A 212 -13.57 31.11 -4.86
C LYS A 212 -14.73 30.80 -3.90
N ARG A 213 -15.97 31.01 -4.38
CA ARG A 213 -17.19 30.63 -3.64
C ARG A 213 -17.15 29.12 -3.30
N PRO A 214 -17.64 28.71 -2.11
CA PRO A 214 -17.67 27.31 -1.74
C PRO A 214 -18.51 26.52 -2.75
N VAL A 215 -17.87 25.60 -3.46
CA VAL A 215 -18.54 24.68 -4.37
C VAL A 215 -19.32 23.69 -3.52
N VAL A 216 -20.64 23.63 -3.70
CA VAL A 216 -21.48 22.59 -3.11
C VAL A 216 -20.91 21.24 -3.55
N GLN A 217 -20.40 20.46 -2.60
CA GLN A 217 -19.86 19.13 -2.89
C GLN A 217 -21.03 18.23 -3.31
N ARG A 218 -21.14 18.00 -4.62
CA ARG A 218 -22.10 17.02 -5.16
C ARG A 218 -21.69 15.62 -4.70
N GLU A 219 -22.65 14.82 -4.27
CA GLU A 219 -22.43 13.40 -3.99
C GLU A 219 -21.82 12.72 -5.21
N LYS A 220 -20.66 12.10 -5.02
CA LYS A 220 -19.94 11.44 -6.12
C LYS A 220 -20.57 10.07 -6.36
N LYS A 221 -20.97 9.81 -7.61
CA LYS A 221 -21.40 8.48 -8.05
C LYS A 221 -20.29 7.43 -7.80
N PRO A 222 -20.65 6.16 -7.54
CA PRO A 222 -19.66 5.13 -7.27
C PRO A 222 -18.87 4.81 -8.53
N THR A 223 -17.59 4.44 -8.36
CA THR A 223 -16.76 3.97 -9.48
C THR A 223 -17.21 2.58 -9.93
N ARG A 224 -16.85 2.16 -11.16
CA ARG A 224 -17.17 0.82 -11.65
C ARG A 224 -16.61 -0.29 -10.75
N LYS A 225 -15.38 -0.13 -10.24
CA LYS A 225 -14.76 -1.06 -9.27
C LYS A 225 -15.56 -1.13 -7.96
N ARG A 226 -16.08 0.01 -7.49
CA ARG A 226 -16.93 0.05 -6.30
C ARG A 226 -18.27 -0.65 -6.52
N GLN A 227 -18.90 -0.42 -7.67
CA GLN A 227 -20.14 -1.10 -8.04
C GLN A 227 -19.95 -2.63 -8.14
N ALA A 228 -18.81 -3.09 -8.64
CA ALA A 228 -18.48 -4.52 -8.68
C ALA A 228 -18.38 -5.13 -7.27
N GLN A 229 -17.71 -4.44 -6.32
CA GLN A 229 -17.66 -4.86 -4.91
C GLN A 229 -19.05 -4.91 -4.26
N GLU A 230 -19.89 -3.88 -4.51
CA GLU A 230 -21.27 -3.84 -4.02
C GLU A 230 -22.12 -4.96 -4.59
N GLN A 231 -21.99 -5.23 -5.90
CA GLN A 231 -22.65 -6.35 -6.54
C GLN A 231 -22.21 -7.68 -5.92
N ALA A 232 -20.88 -7.90 -5.81
CA ALA A 232 -20.32 -9.13 -5.24
C ALA A 232 -20.83 -9.40 -3.82
N PHE A 233 -20.77 -8.39 -2.94
CA PHE A 233 -21.33 -8.49 -1.59
C PHE A 233 -22.85 -8.75 -1.62
N SER A 234 -23.57 -8.10 -2.53
CA SER A 234 -25.02 -8.22 -2.59
C SER A 234 -25.54 -9.57 -3.07
N THR A 235 -24.72 -10.30 -3.81
CA THR A 235 -25.04 -11.61 -4.38
C THR A 235 -24.42 -12.77 -3.60
N LEU A 236 -23.79 -12.51 -2.46
CA LEU A 236 -23.19 -13.58 -1.65
C LEU A 236 -24.23 -14.64 -1.24
N PRO A 237 -23.92 -15.93 -1.41
CA PRO A 237 -24.74 -17.02 -0.88
C PRO A 237 -24.93 -16.91 0.64
N GLY A 238 -26.02 -17.48 1.16
CA GLY A 238 -26.17 -17.66 2.61
C GLY A 238 -25.09 -18.59 3.16
N LYS A 239 -24.71 -18.39 4.42
CA LYS A 239 -23.60 -19.11 5.09
C LYS A 239 -22.23 -18.89 4.44
N THR A 240 -22.06 -17.83 3.65
CA THR A 240 -20.72 -17.38 3.25
C THR A 240 -20.00 -16.83 4.48
N GLU A 241 -18.74 -17.19 4.64
CA GLU A 241 -17.88 -16.67 5.71
C GLU A 241 -17.32 -15.30 5.33
N LEU A 242 -17.34 -14.36 6.28
CA LEU A 242 -16.74 -13.03 6.16
C LEU A 242 -15.86 -12.75 7.38
N ALA A 243 -14.85 -11.93 7.18
CA ALA A 243 -14.06 -11.32 8.25
C ALA A 243 -14.19 -9.80 8.24
N ILE A 244 -14.53 -9.24 9.39
CA ILE A 244 -14.75 -7.80 9.59
C ILE A 244 -13.61 -7.25 10.44
N PRO A 245 -12.80 -6.29 9.95
CA PRO A 245 -11.68 -5.75 10.70
C PRO A 245 -12.15 -4.85 11.85
N PHE A 246 -11.46 -4.97 12.98
CA PHE A 246 -11.56 -4.13 14.18
C PHE A 246 -10.16 -3.63 14.57
N ASP A 247 -10.09 -2.66 15.49
CA ASP A 247 -8.84 -2.16 16.06
C ASP A 247 -7.80 -1.76 15.00
N ASP A 248 -8.21 -0.96 14.00
CA ASP A 248 -7.39 -0.58 12.83
C ASP A 248 -6.86 -1.79 12.03
N GLY A 249 -7.62 -2.88 11.99
CA GLY A 249 -7.28 -4.10 11.27
C GLY A 249 -6.31 -5.02 12.01
N LYS A 250 -6.16 -4.86 13.33
CA LYS A 250 -5.37 -5.77 14.19
C LYS A 250 -6.11 -7.04 14.54
N THR A 251 -7.44 -6.96 14.62
CA THR A 251 -8.34 -8.08 14.95
C THR A 251 -9.46 -8.18 13.92
N PHE A 252 -10.04 -9.35 13.77
CA PHE A 252 -11.11 -9.61 12.81
C PHE A 252 -12.21 -10.44 13.46
N ALA A 253 -13.45 -9.97 13.40
CA ALA A 253 -14.61 -10.79 13.69
C ALA A 253 -14.92 -11.66 12.46
N VAL A 254 -14.72 -12.96 12.59
CA VAL A 254 -15.03 -13.94 11.55
C VAL A 254 -16.41 -14.53 11.85
N GLY A 255 -17.22 -14.71 10.82
CA GLY A 255 -18.59 -15.16 10.98
C GLY A 255 -19.31 -15.42 9.68
N LEU A 256 -20.56 -15.87 9.81
CA LEU A 256 -21.37 -16.29 8.67
C LEU A 256 -22.49 -15.29 8.36
N ILE A 257 -22.75 -15.10 7.08
CA ILE A 257 -23.92 -14.36 6.61
C ILE A 257 -25.18 -15.20 6.86
N GLN A 258 -26.16 -14.63 7.56
CA GLN A 258 -27.39 -15.31 7.95
C GLN A 258 -28.65 -14.76 7.25
N GLY A 259 -29.57 -15.67 6.98
CA GLY A 259 -30.93 -15.34 6.55
C GLY A 259 -31.04 -14.57 5.24
N ARG A 260 -32.08 -13.75 5.12
CA ARG A 260 -32.37 -12.94 3.93
C ARG A 260 -31.68 -11.57 4.00
N PRO A 261 -31.40 -10.93 2.85
CA PRO A 261 -31.07 -9.51 2.79
C PRO A 261 -31.98 -8.65 3.66
N ILE A 262 -31.40 -7.68 4.37
CA ILE A 262 -32.13 -6.68 5.14
C ILE A 262 -31.73 -5.26 4.70
N THR A 263 -32.47 -4.27 5.17
CA THR A 263 -32.16 -2.85 4.95
C THR A 263 -31.99 -2.17 6.30
N VAL A 264 -30.83 -1.54 6.51
CA VAL A 264 -30.53 -0.74 7.71
C VAL A 264 -30.16 0.67 7.24
N ASP A 265 -30.82 1.69 7.78
CA ASP A 265 -30.63 3.09 7.40
C ASP A 265 -30.70 3.34 5.87
N GLY A 266 -31.64 2.65 5.20
CA GLY A 266 -31.83 2.74 3.75
C GLY A 266 -30.73 2.06 2.92
N ARG A 267 -29.82 1.31 3.56
CA ARG A 267 -28.73 0.60 2.91
C ARG A 267 -28.90 -0.90 2.99
N PHE A 268 -28.40 -1.56 1.96
CA PHE A 268 -28.34 -3.00 1.90
C PHE A 268 -27.43 -3.54 3.01
N ALA A 269 -27.95 -4.48 3.78
CA ALA A 269 -27.27 -5.10 4.89
C ALA A 269 -27.59 -6.61 4.95
N ARG A 270 -26.82 -7.30 5.78
CA ARG A 270 -26.92 -8.73 6.02
C ARG A 270 -26.89 -9.02 7.51
N ASN A 271 -27.72 -9.95 7.97
CA ASN A 271 -27.51 -10.50 9.30
C ASN A 271 -26.19 -11.26 9.31
N PHE A 272 -25.48 -11.17 10.42
CA PHE A 272 -24.15 -11.72 10.59
C PHE A 272 -24.09 -12.42 11.96
N GLU A 273 -23.47 -13.59 11.99
CA GLU A 273 -23.25 -14.33 13.22
C GLU A 273 -21.76 -14.57 13.37
N VAL A 274 -21.17 -13.95 14.38
CA VAL A 274 -19.75 -14.08 14.70
C VAL A 274 -19.50 -15.49 15.25
N THR A 275 -18.57 -16.20 14.63
CA THR A 275 -18.15 -17.55 15.04
C THR A 275 -16.90 -17.51 15.90
N ASN A 276 -15.97 -16.60 15.59
CA ASN A 276 -14.69 -16.46 16.27
C ASN A 276 -14.09 -15.07 16.00
N VAL A 277 -13.06 -14.73 16.78
CA VAL A 277 -12.24 -13.54 16.57
C VAL A 277 -10.81 -13.99 16.36
N ILE A 278 -10.21 -13.57 15.25
CA ILE A 278 -8.81 -13.87 14.90
C ILE A 278 -7.98 -12.59 14.90
N LYS A 279 -6.67 -12.74 14.97
CA LYS A 279 -5.71 -11.64 14.88
C LYS A 279 -5.16 -11.52 13.47
N ARG A 280 -4.69 -10.34 13.13
CA ARG A 280 -3.91 -10.09 11.90
C ARG A 280 -2.71 -11.01 11.77
N SER A 281 -2.08 -11.38 12.89
CA SER A 281 -0.95 -12.31 12.96
C SER A 281 -1.29 -13.76 12.62
N ASP A 282 -2.58 -14.10 12.58
CA ASP A 282 -3.02 -15.48 12.30
C ASP A 282 -3.05 -15.76 10.79
N PHE A 283 -2.98 -14.72 9.95
CA PHE A 283 -2.84 -14.87 8.50
C PHE A 283 -1.39 -15.18 8.14
N ASP A 284 -1.17 -16.18 7.29
CA ASP A 284 0.17 -16.56 6.81
C ASP A 284 0.88 -15.42 6.08
N TYR A 285 0.10 -14.56 5.39
CA TYR A 285 0.63 -13.41 4.65
C TYR A 285 -0.19 -12.13 4.88
N PRO A 286 0.03 -11.44 6.03
CA PRO A 286 -0.76 -10.27 6.44
C PRO A 286 -0.67 -9.07 5.48
N ALA A 287 0.35 -9.01 4.63
CA ALA A 287 0.52 -7.95 3.64
C ALA A 287 -0.70 -7.80 2.71
N LEU A 288 -1.41 -8.90 2.41
CA LEU A 288 -2.64 -8.86 1.59
C LEU A 288 -3.79 -8.09 2.26
N LEU A 289 -3.80 -8.01 3.60
CA LEU A 289 -4.79 -7.23 4.35
C LEU A 289 -4.56 -5.71 4.24
N GLN A 290 -3.47 -5.28 3.60
CA GLN A 290 -3.24 -3.87 3.25
C GLN A 290 -4.01 -3.45 1.97
N ASP A 291 -4.82 -4.33 1.41
CA ASP A 291 -5.67 -4.04 0.25
C ASP A 291 -6.62 -2.87 0.54
N PRO A 292 -6.60 -1.79 -0.29
CA PRO A 292 -7.47 -0.63 -0.10
C PRO A 292 -8.93 -0.88 -0.51
N ARG A 293 -9.26 -2.02 -1.11
CA ARG A 293 -10.64 -2.42 -1.40
C ARG A 293 -11.42 -2.56 -0.09
N VAL A 294 -12.72 -2.32 -0.19
CA VAL A 294 -13.64 -2.44 0.95
C VAL A 294 -14.13 -3.86 1.09
N PHE A 295 -14.25 -4.57 -0.04
CA PHE A 295 -14.64 -5.96 -0.09
C PHE A 295 -13.69 -6.71 -1.01
N PHE A 296 -12.96 -7.69 -0.47
CA PHE A 296 -11.92 -8.42 -1.19
C PHE A 296 -11.63 -9.78 -0.54
N PRO A 297 -11.22 -10.78 -1.31
CA PRO A 297 -10.77 -12.07 -0.78
C PRO A 297 -9.30 -12.03 -0.33
N VAL A 298 -8.97 -12.83 0.68
CA VAL A 298 -7.59 -13.21 1.04
C VAL A 298 -7.55 -14.71 1.32
N PRO A 299 -6.39 -15.39 1.21
CA PRO A 299 -6.27 -16.78 1.65
C PRO A 299 -6.73 -16.92 3.11
N ALA A 300 -7.53 -17.95 3.40
CA ALA A 300 -7.95 -18.23 4.76
C ALA A 300 -6.72 -18.54 5.65
N PRO A 301 -6.70 -18.07 6.90
CA PRO A 301 -5.71 -18.50 7.89
C PRO A 301 -5.67 -20.03 8.01
N ALA A 302 -4.47 -20.59 8.23
CA ALA A 302 -4.35 -21.99 8.59
C ALA A 302 -5.13 -22.27 9.89
N GLN A 303 -6.00 -23.29 9.87
CA GLN A 303 -6.80 -23.72 11.03
C GLN A 303 -5.99 -24.50 12.07
#